data_AF-E6WNL6-F1
#
_entry.id   AF-E6WNL6-F1
#
_cell.length_a   1.000
_cell.length_b   1.000
_cell.length_c   1.000
_cell.angle_alpha   90.00
_cell.angle_beta   90.00
_cell.angle_gamma   90.00
#
_symmetry.space_group_name_H-M   'P 1'
#
loop_
_entity.id
_entity.type
_entity.pdbx_description
1 polymer ?
#
loop_
_entity_poly.entity_id
_entity_poly.type
_entity_poly.pdbx_seq_one_letter_code
_entity_poly.pdbx_strand_id
1 'polypeptide(L)' 'MRQDGFPPDRQAGLSGCFSRVTHPRQTEILGAIAMEILRQDRKITRINVCLKLIARLDAAGDEADAGHLRELIGMLFRK' A
#
# COMPACT_ATOMS: atom_id res chain seq x y z
N MET A 1 -31.97 16.69 -8.80
CA MET A 1 -30.89 15.69 -8.66
C MET A 1 -29.77 16.09 -9.61
N ARG A 2 -28.77 16.84 -9.14
CA ARG A 2 -27.55 17.14 -9.91
C ARG A 2 -26.45 16.27 -9.32
N GLN A 3 -25.95 15.31 -10.11
CA GLN A 3 -24.71 14.61 -9.81
C GLN A 3 -23.62 15.37 -10.56
N ASP A 4 -22.88 16.20 -9.83
CA ASP A 4 -21.69 16.84 -10.34
C ASP A 4 -20.67 15.77 -10.75
N GLY A 5 -20.21 15.86 -11.98
CA GLY A 5 -19.23 14.98 -12.57
C GLY A 5 -17.91 15.04 -11.82
N PHE A 6 -17.55 13.95 -11.16
CA PHE A 6 -16.16 13.70 -10.78
C PHE A 6 -15.48 13.00 -11.96
N PRO A 7 -14.37 13.57 -12.50
CA PRO A 7 -13.62 12.88 -13.54
C PRO A 7 -13.04 11.57 -12.98
N PRO A 8 -13.14 10.44 -13.70
CA PRO A 8 -12.72 9.12 -13.21
C PRO A 8 -11.19 8.93 -13.12
N ASP A 9 -10.39 9.99 -13.20
CA ASP A 9 -8.97 9.89 -13.62
C ASP A 9 -8.00 10.79 -12.81
N ARG A 10 -8.16 10.91 -11.48
CA ARG A 10 -7.15 11.61 -10.66
C ARG A 10 -6.73 10.94 -9.36
N GLN A 11 -7.34 9.83 -8.98
CA GLN A 11 -7.01 9.16 -7.74
C GLN A 11 -7.25 7.67 -7.92
N ALA A 12 -6.27 6.95 -8.46
CA ALA A 12 -6.15 5.55 -8.12
C ALA A 12 -6.03 5.51 -6.58
N GLY A 13 -7.14 5.23 -5.89
CA GLY A 13 -7.18 5.06 -4.46
C GLY A 13 -6.21 3.94 -4.04
N LEU A 14 -6.13 3.64 -2.76
CA LEU A 14 -5.27 2.54 -2.28
C LEU A 14 -5.54 1.21 -3.03
N SER A 15 -6.80 0.97 -3.44
CA SER A 15 -7.18 -0.15 -4.30
C SER A 15 -6.44 -0.15 -5.64
N GLY A 16 -6.36 0.99 -6.32
CA GLY A 16 -5.65 1.10 -7.60
C GLY A 16 -4.14 0.96 -7.47
N CYS A 17 -3.56 1.37 -6.33
CA CYS A 17 -2.16 1.05 -6.02
C CYS A 17 -1.96 -0.47 -5.89
N PHE A 18 -2.83 -1.17 -5.15
CA PHE A 18 -2.70 -2.60 -4.92
C PHE A 18 -2.89 -3.43 -6.19
N SER A 19 -3.80 -3.02 -7.07
CA SER A 19 -4.01 -3.68 -8.36
C SER A 19 -2.78 -3.63 -9.29
N ARG A 20 -1.81 -2.76 -9.02
CA ARG A 20 -0.57 -2.64 -9.83
C ARG A 20 0.58 -3.51 -9.30
N VAL A 21 0.40 -4.17 -8.17
CA VAL A 21 1.40 -5.06 -7.58
C VAL A 21 1.29 -6.44 -8.23
N THR A 22 2.34 -6.83 -8.95
CA THR A 22 2.42 -8.11 -9.66
C THR A 22 3.48 -9.04 -9.10
N HIS A 23 4.42 -8.52 -8.31
CA HIS A 23 5.51 -9.32 -7.74
C HIS A 23 5.02 -10.14 -6.52
N PRO A 24 5.19 -11.47 -6.48
CA PRO A 24 4.64 -12.32 -5.42
C PRO A 24 5.05 -11.89 -4.01
N ARG A 25 6.33 -11.53 -3.82
CA ARG A 25 6.84 -11.07 -2.52
C ARG A 25 6.17 -9.78 -2.05
N GLN A 26 5.88 -8.86 -2.97
CA GLN A 26 5.20 -7.60 -2.64
C GLN A 26 3.73 -7.82 -2.28
N THR A 27 3.07 -8.75 -2.98
CA THR A 27 1.70 -9.18 -2.67
C THR A 27 1.63 -9.82 -1.29
N GLU A 28 2.58 -10.69 -0.95
CA GLU A 28 2.69 -11.31 0.37
C GLU A 28 2.84 -10.24 1.48
N ILE A 29 3.76 -9.28 1.29
CA ILE A 29 3.98 -8.17 2.24
C ILE A 29 2.70 -7.35 2.44
N LEU A 30 2.05 -6.93 1.36
CA LEU A 30 0.81 -6.16 1.44
C LEU A 30 -0.33 -6.95 2.09
N GLY A 31 -0.44 -8.25 1.78
CA GLY A 31 -1.41 -9.15 2.41
C GLY A 31 -1.20 -9.25 3.91
N ALA A 32 0.05 -9.43 4.35
CA ALA A 32 0.41 -9.47 5.77
C ALA A 32 0.08 -8.15 6.48
N ILE A 33 0.38 -7.00 5.85
CA ILE A 33 0.04 -5.67 6.39
C ILE A 33 -1.48 -5.49 6.50
N ALA A 34 -2.22 -5.86 5.45
CA ALA A 34 -3.67 -5.75 5.44
C ALA A 34 -4.28 -6.59 6.57
N MET A 35 -3.84 -7.84 6.73
CA MET A 35 -4.28 -8.70 7.83
C MET A 35 -3.94 -8.10 9.20
N GLU A 36 -2.73 -7.55 9.37
CA GLU A 36 -2.32 -6.91 10.63
C GLU A 36 -3.22 -5.72 10.98
N ILE A 37 -3.52 -4.86 10.00
CA ILE A 37 -4.40 -3.70 10.19
C ILE A 37 -5.84 -4.14 10.54
N LEU A 38 -6.37 -5.15 9.83
CA LEU A 38 -7.71 -5.66 10.09
C LEU A 38 -7.82 -6.35 11.46
N ARG A 39 -6.79 -7.08 11.89
CA ARG A 39 -6.73 -7.68 13.25
C ARG A 39 -6.69 -6.63 14.37
N GLN A 40 -6.28 -5.40 14.07
CA GLN A 40 -6.30 -4.28 14.99
C GLN A 40 -7.64 -3.52 14.98
N ASP A 41 -8.66 -4.04 14.29
CA ASP A 41 -9.95 -3.39 14.05
C ASP A 41 -9.83 -1.99 13.40
N ARG A 42 -8.77 -1.80 12.58
CA ARG A 42 -8.51 -0.54 11.89
C ARG A 42 -8.90 -0.65 10.42
N LYS A 43 -9.33 0.48 9.86
CA LYS A 43 -9.52 0.60 8.40
C LYS A 43 -8.18 0.57 7.69
N ILE A 44 -8.14 -0.14 6.55
CA ILE A 44 -7.01 -0.09 5.63
C ILE A 44 -7.01 1.28 4.94
N THR A 45 -6.04 2.11 5.29
CA THR A 45 -5.85 3.45 4.74
C THR A 45 -4.42 3.60 4.26
N ARG A 46 -4.18 4.56 3.34
CA ARG A 46 -2.83 4.83 2.82
C ARG A 46 -1.84 5.14 3.95
N ILE A 47 -2.28 5.87 4.96
CA ILE A 47 -1.48 6.21 6.14
C ILE A 47 -1.13 4.95 6.93
N ASN A 48 -2.10 4.11 7.28
CA ASN A 48 -1.84 2.91 8.08
C ASN A 48 -0.93 1.91 7.34
N VAL A 49 -1.13 1.73 6.03
CA VAL A 49 -0.27 0.87 5.21
C VAL A 49 1.14 1.45 5.11
N CYS A 50 1.28 2.75 4.88
CA CYS A 50 2.58 3.42 4.79
C CYS A 50 3.37 3.28 6.09
N LEU A 51 2.75 3.53 7.25
CA LEU A 51 3.39 3.37 8.55
C LEU A 51 3.90 1.93 8.77
N LYS A 52 3.11 0.93 8.38
CA LYS A 52 3.50 -0.49 8.50
C LYS A 52 4.62 -0.89 7.54
N LEU A 53 4.68 -0.28 6.35
CA LEU A 53 5.79 -0.48 5.40
C LEU A 53 7.09 0.15 5.91
N ILE A 54 7.02 1.38 6.43
CA ILE A 54 8.19 2.08 6.99
C ILE A 54 8.75 1.31 8.19
N ALA A 55 7.88 0.85 9.11
CA ALA A 55 8.32 0.06 10.26
C ALA A 55 9.01 -1.25 9.85
N ARG A 56 8.55 -1.91 8.78
CA ARG A 56 9.21 -3.11 8.24
C ARG A 56 10.53 -2.78 7.55
N LEU A 57 10.62 -1.64 6.87
CA LEU A 57 11.84 -1.19 6.20
C LEU A 57 12.94 -0.87 7.20
N ASP A 58 12.58 -0.22 8.31
CA ASP A 58 13.50 0.09 9.41
C ASP A 58 14.06 -1.17 10.08
N ALA A 59 13.28 -2.25 10.10
CA ALA A 59 13.67 -3.55 10.64
C ALA A 59 14.27 -4.52 9.60
N ALA A 60 14.34 -4.15 8.32
CA ALA A 60 14.83 -5.04 7.28
C ALA A 60 16.35 -5.20 7.37
N GLY A 61 16.82 -6.43 7.56
CA GLY A 61 18.26 -6.75 7.60
C GLY A 61 18.85 -7.12 6.23
N ASP A 62 18.02 -7.25 5.20
CA ASP A 62 18.40 -7.68 3.85
C ASP A 62 17.99 -6.64 2.80
N GLU A 63 18.89 -6.37 1.85
CA GLU A 63 18.66 -5.34 0.82
C GLU A 63 17.59 -5.73 -0.21
N ALA A 64 17.35 -7.02 -0.46
CA ALA A 64 16.30 -7.45 -1.38
C ALA A 64 14.91 -7.17 -0.77
N ASP A 65 14.70 -7.53 0.50
CA ASP A 65 13.46 -7.20 1.21
C ASP A 65 13.29 -5.68 1.38
N ALA A 66 14.37 -4.94 1.69
CA ALA A 66 14.34 -3.47 1.72
C ALA A 66 13.96 -2.86 0.36
N GLY A 67 14.44 -3.45 -0.75
CA GLY A 67 14.08 -3.07 -2.11
C GLY A 67 12.58 -3.19 -2.37
N HIS A 68 11.98 -4.34 -2.02
CA HIS A 68 10.54 -4.54 -2.17
C HIS A 68 9.70 -3.54 -1.35
N LEU A 69 10.14 -3.23 -0.12
CA LEU A 69 9.46 -2.26 0.75
C LEU A 69 9.55 -0.84 0.19
N ARG A 70 10.73 -0.42 -0.30
CA ARG A 70 10.93 0.89 -0.95
C ARG A 70 10.07 1.05 -2.20
N GLU A 71 9.96 0.01 -3.03
CA GLU A 71 9.10 0.02 -4.21
C GLU A 71 7.62 0.16 -3.86
N LEU A 72 7.14 -0.59 -2.85
CA LEU A 72 5.77 -0.50 -2.34
C LEU A 72 5.46 0.89 -1.80
N ILE A 73 6.37 1.47 -1.01
CA ILE A 73 6.25 2.84 -0.51
C ILE A 73 6.17 3.82 -1.70
N GLY A 74 7.08 3.72 -2.66
CA GLY A 74 7.07 4.56 -3.86
C GLY A 74 5.74 4.46 -4.62
N MET A 75 5.16 3.27 -4.72
CA MET A 75 3.87 3.05 -5.36
C MET A 75 2.71 3.75 -4.64
N LEU A 76 2.77 3.85 -3.30
CA LEU A 76 1.80 4.62 -2.51
C LEU A 76 1.95 6.14 -2.65
N PHE A 77 2.97 6.65 -3.35
CA PHE A 77 3.14 8.09 -3.60
C PHE A 77 3.11 8.46 -5.08
N ARG A 78 3.04 7.46 -5.99
CA ARG A 78 2.80 7.70 -7.41
C ARG A 78 1.37 8.21 -7.62
N LYS A 79 1.26 9.32 -8.36
CA LYS A 79 -0.01 9.90 -8.82
C LYS A 79 -0.58 9.08 -9.96
#